data_AF-A0A0D2LXT0-F1
#
_entry.id   AF-A0A0D2LXT0-F1
#
_cell.length_a   1.000
_cell.length_b   1.000
_cell.length_c   1.000
_cell.angle_alpha   90.00
_cell.angle_beta   90.00
_cell.angle_gamma   90.00
#
_symmetry.space_group_name_H-M   'P 1'
#
loop_
_entity.id
_entity.type
_entity.pdbx_description
1 polymer ?
#
loop_
_entity_poly.entity_id
_entity_poly.type
_entity_poly.pdbx_seq_one_letter_code
_entity_poly.pdbx_strand_id
1 'polypeptide(L)'
;MSSIGSIGRRDATEQRLPKTIKVKNKQPSDRQITAEQILREAKEIQLEDDFKAPKTIITDPEELAEYRLRKRKEFEDLLRRVGRWQPGVWVKYAQWEEGQKDFRRARSVWERALDNDYRSTTVWLKVRGEMLKELKEL
;
A
#
# COMPACT_ATOMS: atom_id res chain seq x y z
N MET A 1 43.32 46.38 -17.64
CA MET A 1 42.90 45.11 -18.27
C MET A 1 42.53 44.15 -17.16
N SER A 2 41.23 43.99 -16.90
CA SER A 2 40.72 43.15 -15.82
C SER A 2 40.65 41.70 -16.30
N SER A 3 41.39 40.80 -15.64
CA SER A 3 41.37 39.36 -15.97
C SER A 3 40.17 38.70 -15.30
N ILE A 4 39.28 38.16 -16.13
CA ILE A 4 38.07 37.42 -15.75
C ILE A 4 38.44 36.18 -14.94
N GLY A 5 37.86 36.07 -13.74
CA GLY A 5 37.99 34.90 -12.88
C GLY A 5 37.30 33.70 -13.50
N SER A 6 38.06 32.64 -13.75
CA SER A 6 37.59 31.34 -14.22
C SER A 6 36.71 30.69 -13.14
N ILE A 7 35.40 30.68 -13.34
CA ILE A 7 34.47 29.86 -12.57
C ILE A 7 34.75 28.39 -12.92
N GLY A 8 35.49 27.72 -12.04
CA GLY A 8 35.70 26.28 -12.10
C GLY A 8 34.36 25.55 -12.03
N ARG A 9 34.13 24.65 -13.00
CA ARG A 9 33.01 23.72 -13.01
C ARG A 9 33.03 22.92 -11.69
N ARG A 10 31.94 22.95 -10.93
CA ARG A 10 31.79 22.06 -9.78
C ARG A 10 31.52 20.66 -10.31
N ASP A 11 32.46 19.75 -10.13
CA ASP A 11 32.30 18.34 -10.47
C ASP A 11 31.17 17.74 -9.63
N ALA A 12 30.14 17.23 -10.29
CA ALA A 12 28.92 16.70 -9.70
C ALA A 12 29.08 15.27 -9.14
N THR A 13 30.20 14.99 -8.47
CA THR A 13 30.51 13.68 -7.86
C THR A 13 31.14 13.78 -6.48
N GLU A 14 30.98 14.92 -5.79
CA GLU A 14 31.43 15.02 -4.39
C GLU A 14 30.37 14.43 -3.46
N GLN A 15 30.46 13.12 -3.20
CA GLN A 15 29.69 12.49 -2.13
C GLN A 15 30.19 13.05 -0.80
N ARG A 16 29.46 14.02 -0.26
CA ARG A 16 29.73 14.60 1.06
C ARG A 16 29.43 13.55 2.13
N LEU A 17 30.42 12.71 2.41
CA LEU A 17 30.36 11.71 3.48
C LEU A 17 29.99 12.43 4.80
N PRO A 18 29.11 11.83 5.63
CA PRO A 18 28.74 12.43 6.90
C PRO A 18 30.02 12.67 7.72
N LYS A 19 30.17 13.89 8.24
CA LYS A 19 31.33 14.28 9.04
C LYS A 19 31.48 13.28 10.19
N THR A 20 32.68 12.77 10.40
CA THR A 20 32.98 11.84 11.48
C THR A 20 32.61 12.48 12.81
N ILE A 21 31.72 11.83 13.56
CA ILE A 21 31.31 12.30 14.87
C ILE A 21 32.51 12.09 15.80
N LYS A 22 33.08 13.20 16.31
CA LYS A 22 34.18 13.13 17.29
C LYS A 22 33.65 12.51 18.58
N VAL A 23 34.23 11.36 18.96
CA VAL A 23 33.92 10.67 20.22
C VAL A 23 34.26 11.59 21.39
N LYS A 24 33.24 11.93 22.20
CA LYS A 24 33.40 12.85 23.34
C LYS A 24 34.07 12.17 24.54
N ASN A 25 33.79 10.89 24.78
CA ASN A 25 34.36 10.12 25.88
C ASN A 25 34.97 8.81 25.36
N LYS A 26 36.24 8.56 25.72
CA LYS A 26 37.02 7.36 25.34
C LYS A 26 37.20 6.37 26.48
N GLN A 27 36.65 6.64 27.66
CA GLN A 27 36.63 5.68 28.76
C GLN A 27 35.75 4.48 28.38
N PRO A 28 36.07 3.27 28.87
CA PRO A 28 35.23 2.09 28.64
C PRO A 28 33.84 2.34 29.22
N SER A 29 32.80 1.92 28.50
CA SER A 29 31.42 1.97 29.00
C SER A 29 31.21 0.89 30.07
N ASP A 30 30.57 1.24 31.18
CA ASP A 30 30.24 0.29 32.25
C ASP A 30 29.37 -0.88 31.77
N ARG A 31 28.52 -0.65 30.77
CA ARG A 31 27.72 -1.68 30.09
C ARG A 31 27.93 -1.56 28.59
N GLN A 32 28.34 -2.64 27.95
CA GLN A 32 28.52 -2.70 26.51
C GLN A 32 27.17 -2.90 25.82
N ILE A 33 26.92 -2.18 24.74
CA ILE A 33 25.75 -2.41 23.89
C ILE A 33 25.88 -3.77 23.20
N THR A 34 24.85 -4.62 23.32
CA THR A 34 24.82 -5.93 22.66
C THR A 34 23.96 -5.89 21.40
N ALA A 35 24.19 -6.82 20.48
CA ALA A 35 23.35 -6.99 19.30
C ALA A 35 21.88 -7.26 19.70
N GLU A 36 21.65 -8.03 20.76
CA GLU A 36 20.30 -8.28 21.28
C GLU A 36 19.61 -6.99 21.75
N GLN A 37 20.32 -6.13 22.47
CA GLN A 37 19.76 -4.87 22.96
C GLN A 37 19.32 -3.97 21.81
N ILE A 38 20.15 -3.80 20.78
CA ILE A 38 19.82 -3.00 19.60
C ILE A 38 18.62 -3.60 18.87
N LEU A 39 18.59 -4.93 18.68
CA LEU A 39 17.49 -5.59 17.96
C LEU A 39 16.18 -5.54 18.74
N ARG A 40 16.22 -5.62 20.07
CA ARG A 40 15.06 -5.48 20.95
C ARG A 40 14.50 -4.07 20.93
N GLU A 41 15.35 -3.07 21.12
CA GLU A 41 14.99 -1.66 21.12
C GLU A 41 14.47 -1.22 19.75
N ALA A 42 15.11 -1.65 18.66
CA ALA A 42 14.62 -1.38 17.31
C ALA A 42 13.23 -1.96 17.06
N LYS A 43 12.96 -3.17 17.55
CA LYS A 43 11.65 -3.81 17.44
C LYS A 43 10.59 -3.08 18.28
N GLU A 44 10.94 -2.62 19.48
CA GLU A 44 10.05 -1.89 20.38
C GLU A 44 9.68 -0.52 19.80
N ILE A 45 10.66 0.22 19.27
CA ILE A 45 10.43 1.49 18.56
C ILE A 45 9.51 1.31 17.36
N GLN A 46 9.74 0.28 16.53
CA GLN A 46 8.89 0.01 15.38
C GLN A 46 7.46 -0.36 15.77
N LEU A 47 7.28 -1.03 16.91
CA LEU A 47 5.96 -1.44 17.40
C LEU A 47 5.15 -0.27 17.96
N GLU A 48 5.83 0.72 18.54
CA GLU A 48 5.19 1.94 19.04
C GLU A 48 4.74 2.89 17.91
N ASP A 49 5.43 2.85 16.76
CA ASP A 49 5.17 3.69 15.58
C ASP A 49 4.11 3.10 14.62
N ASP A 50 3.14 2.34 15.13
CA ASP A 50 1.93 1.99 14.37
C ASP A 50 1.05 3.25 14.21
N PHE A 51 1.47 4.18 13.34
CA PHE A 51 0.70 5.37 12.97
C PHE A 51 -0.60 4.93 12.30
N LYS A 52 -1.66 4.82 13.10
CA LYS A 52 -3.01 4.56 12.60
C LYS A 52 -3.55 5.84 12.00
N ALA A 53 -3.74 5.83 10.68
CA ALA A 53 -4.40 6.93 9.99
C ALA A 53 -5.74 7.29 10.67
N PRO A 54 -6.10 8.59 10.73
CA PRO A 54 -7.32 9.04 11.40
C PRO A 54 -8.56 8.36 10.80
N LYS A 55 -9.51 7.98 11.64
CA LYS A 55 -10.77 7.37 11.19
C LYS A 55 -11.63 8.45 10.52
N THR A 56 -11.81 8.35 9.20
CA THR A 56 -12.75 9.20 8.46
C THR A 56 -14.18 8.70 8.65
N ILE A 57 -15.09 9.55 9.12
CA ILE A 57 -16.53 9.28 9.23
C ILE A 57 -17.20 9.92 8.02
N ILE A 58 -17.97 9.16 7.25
CA ILE A 58 -18.69 9.66 6.08
C ILE A 58 -20.06 10.12 6.55
N THR A 59 -20.40 11.40 6.37
CA THR A 59 -21.68 11.97 6.82
C THR A 59 -22.67 12.17 5.68
N ASP A 60 -22.19 12.57 4.50
CA ASP A 60 -23.04 13.01 3.40
C ASP A 60 -23.09 12.01 2.23
N PRO A 61 -24.20 11.94 1.47
CA PRO A 61 -24.32 11.03 0.33
C PRO A 61 -23.36 11.38 -0.81
N GLU A 62 -22.99 12.66 -0.95
CA GLU A 62 -21.97 13.12 -1.91
C GLU A 62 -20.57 12.64 -1.50
N GLU A 63 -20.22 12.76 -0.22
CA GLU A 63 -18.97 12.24 0.33
C GLU A 63 -18.86 10.71 0.17
N LEU A 64 -19.98 9.99 0.34
CA LEU A 64 -20.04 8.55 0.07
C LEU A 64 -19.75 8.24 -1.40
N ALA A 65 -20.26 9.04 -2.34
CA ALA A 65 -20.01 8.87 -3.77
C ALA A 65 -18.53 9.13 -4.12
N GLU A 66 -17.91 10.17 -3.55
CA GLU A 66 -16.48 10.44 -3.71
C GLU A 66 -15.61 9.31 -3.13
N TYR A 67 -15.95 8.83 -1.93
CA TYR A 67 -15.30 7.69 -1.31
C TYR A 67 -15.35 6.45 -2.21
N ARG A 68 -16.54 6.14 -2.76
CA ARG A 68 -16.74 5.02 -3.69
C ARG A 68 -15.90 5.19 -4.95
N LEU A 69 -15.88 6.39 -5.53
CA LEU A 69 -15.11 6.68 -6.75
C LEU A 69 -13.61 6.50 -6.50
N ARG A 70 -13.09 7.05 -5.40
CA ARG A 70 -11.68 6.92 -5.01
C ARG A 70 -11.30 5.46 -4.78
N LYS A 71 -12.12 4.72 -4.02
CA LYS A 71 -11.87 3.30 -3.76
C LYS A 71 -11.92 2.43 -5.01
N ARG A 72 -12.87 2.67 -5.91
CA ARG A 72 -12.91 1.98 -7.22
C ARG A 72 -11.65 2.25 -8.03
N LYS A 73 -11.18 3.50 -8.07
CA LYS A 73 -9.93 3.83 -8.75
C LYS A 73 -8.73 3.09 -8.16
N GLU A 74 -8.61 3.03 -6.83
CA GLU A 74 -7.56 2.25 -6.15
C GLU A 74 -7.59 0.77 -6.56
N PHE A 75 -8.79 0.15 -6.62
CA PHE A 75 -8.95 -1.23 -7.07
C PHE A 75 -8.61 -1.42 -8.55
N GLU A 76 -9.11 -0.56 -9.44
CA GLU A 76 -8.81 -0.65 -10.88
C GLU A 76 -7.31 -0.44 -11.16
N ASP A 77 -6.66 0.50 -10.46
CA ASP A 77 -5.21 0.69 -10.55
C ASP A 77 -4.43 -0.52 -10.03
N LEU A 78 -4.95 -1.21 -9.01
CA LEU A 78 -4.36 -2.45 -8.51
C LEU A 78 -4.57 -3.59 -9.50
N LEU A 79 -5.77 -3.72 -10.09
CA LEU A 79 -6.08 -4.71 -11.11
C LEU A 79 -5.22 -4.51 -12.37
N ARG A 80 -5.04 -3.26 -12.80
CA ARG A 80 -4.16 -2.93 -13.93
C ARG A 80 -2.72 -3.36 -13.70
N ARG A 81 -2.22 -3.25 -12.46
CA ARG A 81 -0.83 -3.59 -12.11
C ARG A 81 -0.61 -5.08 -11.86
N VAL A 82 -1.48 -5.72 -11.07
CA VAL A 82 -1.25 -7.09 -10.56
C VAL A 82 -2.42 -8.04 -10.79
N GLY A 83 -3.55 -7.57 -11.32
CA GLY A 83 -4.79 -8.35 -11.42
C GLY A 83 -4.67 -9.61 -12.27
N ARG A 84 -3.71 -9.67 -13.22
CA ARG A 84 -3.45 -10.89 -14.00
C ARG A 84 -2.87 -12.03 -13.15
N TRP A 85 -1.93 -11.71 -12.25
CA TRP A 85 -1.13 -12.70 -11.50
C TRP A 85 -1.63 -12.92 -10.07
N GLN A 86 -2.51 -12.04 -9.58
CA GLN A 86 -3.05 -12.07 -8.22
C GLN A 86 -4.59 -12.12 -8.26
N PRO A 87 -5.20 -13.31 -8.39
CA PRO A 87 -6.67 -13.44 -8.47
C PRO A 87 -7.38 -12.97 -7.20
N GLY A 88 -6.69 -12.96 -6.05
CA GLY A 88 -7.24 -12.46 -4.78
C GLY A 88 -7.62 -10.98 -4.79
N VAL A 89 -7.07 -10.18 -5.72
CA VAL A 89 -7.47 -8.76 -5.86
C VAL A 89 -8.88 -8.63 -6.41
N TRP A 90 -9.24 -9.46 -7.40
CA TRP A 90 -10.60 -9.50 -7.96
C TRP A 90 -11.63 -9.88 -6.89
N VAL A 91 -11.31 -10.88 -6.07
CA VAL A 91 -12.16 -11.32 -4.96
C VAL A 91 -12.42 -10.18 -3.97
N LYS A 92 -11.36 -9.46 -3.56
CA LYS A 92 -11.48 -8.33 -2.63
C LYS A 92 -12.32 -7.20 -3.22
N TYR A 93 -12.15 -6.90 -4.51
CA TYR A 93 -12.92 -5.85 -5.16
C TYR A 93 -14.40 -6.21 -5.28
N ALA A 94 -14.72 -7.43 -5.68
CA ALA A 94 -16.09 -7.89 -5.79
C ALA A 94 -16.80 -7.93 -4.42
N GLN A 95 -16.12 -8.40 -3.37
CA GLN A 95 -16.65 -8.36 -1.99
C GLN A 95 -16.86 -6.93 -1.48
N TRP A 96 -16.02 -5.98 -1.90
CA TRP A 96 -16.21 -4.58 -1.56
C TRP A 96 -17.45 -3.98 -2.24
N GLU A 97 -17.68 -4.25 -3.52
CA GLU A 97 -18.91 -3.83 -4.23
C GLU A 97 -20.17 -4.49 -3.63
N GLU A 98 -20.08 -5.75 -3.20
CA GLU A 98 -21.14 -6.45 -2.45
C GLU A 98 -21.47 -5.70 -1.15
N GLY A 99 -20.46 -5.28 -0.39
CA GLY A 99 -20.65 -4.46 0.81
C GLY A 99 -21.26 -3.08 0.55
N GLN A 100 -21.17 -2.56 -0.68
CA GLN A 100 -21.85 -1.34 -1.11
C GLN A 100 -23.28 -1.59 -1.61
N LYS A 101 -23.74 -2.85 -1.64
CA LYS A 101 -25.01 -3.32 -2.22
C LYS A 101 -25.16 -3.06 -3.72
N ASP A 102 -24.04 -2.97 -4.44
CA ASP A 102 -24.02 -2.79 -5.90
C ASP A 102 -23.70 -4.13 -6.59
N PHE A 103 -24.69 -5.05 -6.55
CA PHE A 103 -24.53 -6.41 -7.07
C PHE A 103 -24.28 -6.45 -8.57
N ARG A 104 -24.88 -5.50 -9.32
CA ARG A 104 -24.67 -5.38 -10.77
C ARG A 104 -23.21 -5.12 -11.11
N ARG A 105 -22.53 -4.25 -10.36
CA ARG A 105 -21.08 -4.02 -10.55
C ARG A 105 -20.25 -5.21 -10.08
N ALA A 106 -20.58 -5.79 -8.92
CA ALA A 106 -19.90 -6.98 -8.42
C ALA A 106 -19.89 -8.11 -9.47
N ARG A 107 -21.01 -8.31 -10.17
CA ARG A 107 -21.11 -9.24 -11.30
C ARG A 107 -20.14 -8.92 -12.43
N SER A 108 -20.10 -7.67 -12.89
CA SER A 108 -19.17 -7.25 -13.94
C SER A 108 -17.70 -7.48 -13.55
N VAL A 109 -17.35 -7.28 -12.28
CA VAL A 109 -16.02 -7.58 -11.75
C VAL A 109 -15.72 -9.08 -11.80
N TRP A 110 -16.69 -9.91 -11.42
CA TRP A 110 -16.54 -11.38 -11.50
C TRP A 110 -16.41 -11.89 -12.93
N GLU A 111 -17.21 -11.38 -13.87
CA GLU A 111 -17.12 -11.73 -15.29
C GLU A 111 -15.73 -11.39 -15.85
N ARG A 112 -15.22 -10.18 -15.58
CA ARG A 112 -13.85 -9.79 -15.96
C ARG A 112 -12.76 -10.65 -15.30
N ALA A 113 -12.98 -11.08 -14.06
CA ALA A 113 -12.05 -11.97 -13.37
C ALA A 113 -11.97 -13.34 -14.06
N LEU A 114 -13.12 -13.88 -14.50
CA LEU A 114 -13.21 -15.13 -15.24
C LEU A 114 -12.60 -15.01 -16.63
N ASP A 115 -12.76 -13.88 -17.33
CA ASP A 115 -12.10 -13.63 -18.61
C ASP A 115 -10.57 -13.68 -18.49
N ASN A 116 -10.03 -13.20 -17.35
CA ASN A 116 -8.59 -13.22 -17.11
C ASN A 116 -8.07 -14.61 -16.69
N ASP A 117 -8.79 -15.34 -15.82
CA ASP A 117 -8.42 -16.69 -15.39
C ASP A 117 -9.64 -17.61 -15.24
N TYR A 118 -10.08 -18.17 -16.36
CA TYR A 118 -11.22 -19.07 -16.43
C TYR A 118 -10.95 -20.47 -15.87
N ARG A 119 -9.67 -20.84 -15.65
CA ARG A 119 -9.28 -22.19 -15.22
C ARG A 119 -9.33 -22.36 -13.71
N SER A 120 -9.33 -21.25 -12.97
CA SER A 120 -9.31 -21.26 -11.51
C SER A 120 -10.67 -21.64 -10.92
N THR A 121 -10.79 -22.87 -10.43
CA THR A 121 -12.00 -23.38 -9.77
C THR A 121 -12.40 -22.56 -8.54
N THR A 122 -11.45 -21.92 -7.85
CA THR A 122 -11.73 -21.11 -6.65
C THR A 122 -12.51 -19.84 -6.98
N VAL A 123 -12.20 -19.20 -8.11
CA VAL A 123 -12.93 -18.03 -8.61
C VAL A 123 -14.36 -18.45 -8.94
N TRP A 124 -14.54 -19.54 -9.68
CA TRP A 124 -15.86 -20.09 -10.03
C TRP A 124 -16.73 -20.43 -8.81
N LEU A 125 -16.15 -21.05 -7.78
CA LEU A 125 -16.89 -21.36 -6.54
C LEU A 125 -17.38 -20.10 -5.84
N LYS A 126 -16.58 -19.02 -5.87
CA LYS A 126 -16.97 -17.73 -5.32
C LYS A 126 -18.05 -17.09 -6.19
N VAL A 127 -17.85 -16.98 -7.51
CA VAL A 127 -18.85 -16.41 -8.44
C VAL A 127 -20.21 -17.08 -8.29
N ARG A 128 -20.24 -18.42 -8.26
CA ARG A 128 -21.49 -19.18 -8.09
C ARG A 128 -22.15 -18.87 -6.76
N GLY A 129 -21.39 -18.88 -5.66
CA GLY A 129 -21.92 -18.57 -4.34
C GLY A 129 -22.51 -17.15 -4.26
N GLU A 130 -21.84 -16.18 -4.87
CA GLU A 130 -22.24 -14.78 -4.84
C GLU A 130 -23.43 -14.49 -5.77
N MET A 131 -23.45 -15.01 -7.02
CA MET A 131 -24.60 -14.85 -7.92
C MET A 131 -25.88 -15.50 -7.36
N LEU A 132 -25.75 -16.55 -6.56
CA LEU A 132 -26.89 -17.16 -5.86
C LEU A 132 -27.44 -16.30 -4.72
N LYS A 133 -26.66 -15.37 -4.16
CA LYS A 133 -27.17 -14.41 -3.16
C LYS A 133 -28.06 -13.34 -3.81
N GLU A 134 -27.68 -12.88 -5.00
CA GLU A 134 -28.49 -11.92 -5.78
C GLU A 134 -29.91 -12.47 -6.03
N LEU A 135 -30.03 -13.76 -6.31
CA LEU A 135 -31.32 -14.45 -6.51
C LEU A 135 -32.13 -14.67 -5.22
N LYS A 136 -31.54 -14.49 -4.03
CA LYS A 136 -32.22 -14.66 -2.74
C LYS A 136 -32.65 -13.33 -2.09
N GLU A 137 -32.09 -12.21 -2.53
CA GLU A 137 -32.50 -10.87 -2.07
C GLU A 137 -33.50 -10.18 -3.03
N LEU A 138 -33.86 -10.85 -4.14
CA LEU A 138 -35.02 -10.55 -4.98
C LEU A 138 -36.23 -11.38 -4.52
#